data_AF-A0A2D9F653-F1
#
_entry.id   AF-A0A2D9F653-F1
#
_cell.length_a   1.000
_cell.length_b   1.000
_cell.length_c   1.000
_cell.angle_alpha   90.00
_cell.angle_beta   90.00
_cell.angle_gamma   90.00
#
_symmetry.space_group_name_H-M   'P 1'
#
loop_
_entity.id
_entity.type
_entity.pdbx_description
1 polymer ?
#
loop_
_entity_poly.entity_id
_entity_poly.type
_entity_poly.pdbx_seq_one_letter_code
_entity_poly.pdbx_strand_id
1 'polypeptide(L)'
;MYAEIFKLDKNGFPAWTADFTKLYADFDPTKISEQMTKAMKGAAIEGVDVNAMLEIQRKNMEALNKASQAAFEGAQAVAQKQAEVFKAAFDQATSAADTLGKASTPQDLAAKELDLCKSAFETSLANTKKVTDMMTKANDAAVKVINSRITEALDEVKGQFAKPAK
;
A
#
# COMPACT_ATOMS: atom_id res chain seq x y z
N MET A 1 4.84 -14.42 8.97
CA MET A 1 4.62 -13.10 8.34
C MET A 1 4.36 -13.23 6.84
N TYR A 2 5.21 -13.90 6.04
CA TYR A 2 5.01 -14.03 4.59
C TYR A 2 3.84 -14.94 4.14
N ALA A 3 3.48 -15.96 4.91
CA ALA A 3 2.42 -16.90 4.54
C ALA A 3 1.02 -16.26 4.44
N GLU A 4 0.76 -15.18 5.21
CA GLU A 4 -0.54 -14.49 5.22
C GLU A 4 -0.78 -13.67 3.94
N ILE A 5 0.29 -13.20 3.28
CA ILE A 5 0.20 -12.35 2.09
C ILE A 5 -0.35 -13.12 0.88
N PHE A 6 -0.10 -14.43 0.84
CA PHE A 6 -0.51 -15.32 -0.26
C PHE A 6 -1.80 -16.09 0.00
N LYS A 7 -2.38 -16.01 1.21
CA LYS A 7 -3.68 -16.63 1.46
C LYS A 7 -4.73 -15.95 0.60
N LEU A 8 -5.56 -16.74 -0.06
CA LEU A 8 -6.67 -16.25 -0.88
C LEU A 8 -7.99 -16.47 -0.13
N ASP A 9 -8.92 -15.53 -0.29
CA ASP A 9 -10.30 -15.68 0.11
C ASP A 9 -11.05 -16.61 -0.87
N LYS A 10 -12.32 -16.90 -0.55
CA LYS A 10 -13.19 -17.75 -1.38
C LYS A 10 -13.43 -17.24 -2.80
N ASN A 11 -13.10 -15.97 -3.08
CA ASN A 11 -13.27 -15.33 -4.38
C ASN A 11 -11.92 -15.16 -5.12
N GLY A 12 -10.81 -15.67 -4.57
CA GLY A 12 -9.49 -15.56 -5.16
C GLY A 12 -8.76 -14.23 -4.91
N PHE A 13 -9.25 -13.39 -3.99
CA PHE A 13 -8.56 -12.18 -3.55
C PHE A 13 -7.62 -12.45 -2.37
N PRO A 14 -6.53 -11.69 -2.19
CA PRO A 14 -5.67 -11.88 -1.02
C PRO A 14 -6.43 -11.63 0.30
N ALA A 15 -6.31 -12.53 1.28
CA ALA A 15 -7.06 -12.47 2.53
C ALA A 15 -6.81 -11.18 3.34
N TRP A 16 -5.60 -10.62 3.25
CA TRP A 16 -5.23 -9.37 3.92
C TRP A 16 -5.99 -8.13 3.38
N THR A 17 -6.65 -8.20 2.22
CA THR A 17 -7.40 -7.05 1.67
C THR A 17 -8.59 -6.70 2.55
N ALA A 18 -9.22 -7.68 3.18
CA ALA A 18 -10.35 -7.46 4.09
C ALA A 18 -9.92 -6.71 5.35
N ASP A 19 -8.82 -7.14 5.97
CA ASP A 19 -8.24 -6.49 7.14
C ASP A 19 -7.78 -5.07 6.83
N PHE A 20 -7.15 -4.87 5.66
CA PHE A 20 -6.71 -3.55 5.21
C PHE A 20 -7.89 -2.61 4.93
N THR A 21 -8.96 -3.11 4.29
CA THR A 21 -10.18 -2.32 4.03
C THR A 21 -10.84 -1.90 5.33
N LYS A 22 -10.91 -2.83 6.30
CA LYS A 22 -11.43 -2.55 7.63
C LYS A 22 -10.59 -1.49 8.35
N LEU A 23 -9.26 -1.63 8.34
CA LEU A 23 -8.35 -0.65 8.94
C LEU A 23 -8.55 0.76 8.34
N TYR A 24 -8.71 0.84 7.03
CA TYR A 24 -8.99 2.11 6.35
C TYR A 24 -10.37 2.68 6.70
N ALA A 25 -11.40 1.83 6.82
CA ALA A 25 -12.74 2.27 7.21
C ALA A 25 -12.82 2.71 8.70
N ASP A 26 -12.06 2.05 9.58
CA ASP A 26 -11.95 2.40 11.00
C ASP A 26 -11.15 3.69 11.21
N PHE A 27 -10.39 4.15 10.20
CA PHE A 27 -9.74 5.47 10.21
C PHE A 27 -10.79 6.57 10.02
N ASP A 28 -11.20 7.17 11.13
CA ASP A 28 -12.19 8.25 11.19
C ASP A 28 -11.48 9.61 11.42
N PRO A 29 -11.27 10.44 10.38
CA PRO A 29 -10.56 11.71 10.50
C PRO A 29 -11.29 12.70 11.41
N THR A 30 -12.61 12.58 11.49
CA THR A 30 -13.46 13.43 12.33
C THR A 30 -13.26 13.14 13.82
N LYS A 31 -13.20 11.86 14.23
CA LYS A 31 -12.88 11.48 15.62
C LYS A 31 -11.48 11.93 16.03
N ILE A 32 -10.50 11.78 15.15
CA ILE A 32 -9.12 12.22 15.41
C ILE A 32 -9.08 13.74 15.59
N SER A 33 -9.78 14.48 14.73
CA SER A 33 -9.89 15.94 14.80
C SER A 33 -10.57 16.42 16.11
N GLU A 34 -11.65 15.77 16.53
CA GLU A 34 -12.35 16.10 17.79
C GLU A 34 -11.47 15.86 19.02
N GLN A 35 -10.80 14.70 19.09
CA GLN A 35 -9.90 14.38 20.19
C GLN A 35 -8.71 15.35 20.25
N MET A 36 -8.14 15.71 19.09
CA MET A 36 -7.07 16.70 19.02
C MET A 36 -7.54 18.10 19.43
N THR A 37 -8.69 18.54 18.95
CA THR A 37 -9.25 19.86 19.31
C THR A 37 -9.47 19.94 20.82
N LYS A 38 -9.94 18.86 21.44
CA LYS A 38 -10.11 18.77 22.89
C LYS A 38 -8.78 18.84 23.64
N ALA A 39 -7.75 18.13 23.17
CA ALA A 39 -6.41 18.17 23.76
C ALA A 39 -5.78 19.57 23.65
N MET A 40 -5.91 20.22 22.49
CA MET A 40 -5.38 21.56 22.21
C MET A 40 -6.06 22.64 23.06
N LYS A 41 -7.39 22.58 23.23
CA LYS A 41 -8.13 23.50 24.11
C LYS A 41 -7.74 23.35 25.58
N GLY A 42 -7.34 22.15 26.00
CA GLY A 42 -6.85 21.88 27.36
C GLY A 42 -5.41 22.33 27.63
N ALA A 43 -4.64 22.66 26.59
CA ALA A 43 -3.24 23.03 26.66
C ALA A 43 -2.97 24.45 26.14
N ALA A 44 -3.91 25.39 26.33
CA ALA A 44 -3.74 26.77 25.91
C ALA A 44 -2.45 27.37 26.51
N ILE A 45 -1.47 27.65 25.64
CA ILE A 45 -0.20 28.29 26.01
C ILE A 45 -0.33 29.78 25.65
N GLU A 46 -0.10 30.66 26.63
CA GLU A 46 -0.03 32.11 26.39
C GLU A 46 1.05 32.42 25.33
N GLY A 47 0.70 33.22 24.32
CA GLY A 47 1.59 33.59 23.21
C GLY A 47 1.47 32.74 21.94
N VAL A 48 0.61 31.72 21.90
CA VAL A 48 0.36 30.88 20.72
C VAL A 48 -1.01 31.19 20.10
N ASP A 49 -1.06 31.39 18.77
CA ASP A 49 -2.31 31.59 18.04
C ASP A 49 -3.04 30.25 17.83
N VAL A 50 -4.13 30.06 18.59
CA VAL A 50 -4.96 28.84 18.55
C VAL A 50 -5.53 28.59 17.15
N ASN A 51 -5.88 29.63 16.38
CA ASN A 51 -6.40 29.45 15.03
C ASN A 51 -5.31 28.99 14.07
N ALA A 52 -4.09 29.53 14.21
CA ALA A 52 -2.95 29.06 13.43
C ALA A 52 -2.62 27.59 13.73
N MET A 53 -2.72 27.18 15.00
CA MET A 53 -2.51 25.79 15.38
C MET A 53 -3.60 24.84 14.85
N LEU A 54 -4.87 25.28 14.82
CA LEU A 54 -5.95 24.51 14.21
C LEU A 54 -5.72 24.31 12.70
N GLU A 55 -5.22 25.33 11.99
CA GLU A 55 -4.84 25.22 10.58
C GLU A 55 -3.66 24.27 10.35
N ILE A 56 -2.63 24.32 11.19
CA ILE A 56 -1.50 23.37 11.15
C ILE A 56 -2.03 21.93 11.30
N GLN A 57 -2.97 21.71 12.21
CA GLN A 57 -3.57 20.38 12.40
C GLN A 57 -4.48 19.94 11.26
N ARG A 58 -5.27 20.85 10.68
CA ARG A 58 -6.05 20.57 9.48
C ARG A 58 -5.13 20.08 8.35
N LYS A 59 -4.01 20.77 8.12
CA LYS A 59 -3.00 20.38 7.12
C LYS A 59 -2.33 19.03 7.44
N ASN A 60 -2.06 18.73 8.71
CA ASN A 60 -1.56 17.41 9.13
C ASN A 60 -2.54 16.30 8.76
N MET A 61 -3.83 16.49 9.05
CA MET A 61 -4.88 15.52 8.73
C MET A 61 -5.05 15.33 7.23
N GLU A 62 -4.95 16.39 6.43
CA GLU A 62 -4.97 16.30 4.97
C GLU A 62 -3.77 15.52 4.43
N ALA A 63 -2.57 15.72 4.99
CA ALA A 63 -1.38 14.96 4.60
C ALA A 63 -1.52 13.48 4.97
N LEU A 64 -2.02 13.17 6.16
CA LEU A 64 -2.31 11.80 6.58
C LEU A 64 -3.33 11.14 5.65
N ASN A 65 -4.43 11.82 5.31
CA ASN A 65 -5.42 11.31 4.37
C ASN A 65 -4.80 11.00 2.99
N LYS A 66 -3.98 11.92 2.45
CA LYS A 66 -3.29 11.71 1.17
C LYS A 66 -2.32 10.53 1.22
N ALA A 67 -1.58 10.37 2.32
CA ALA A 67 -0.69 9.23 2.51
C ALA A 67 -1.47 7.91 2.62
N SER A 68 -2.58 7.89 3.37
CA SER A 68 -3.48 6.73 3.48
C SER A 68 -4.11 6.38 2.13
N GLN A 69 -4.50 7.38 1.32
CA GLN A 69 -5.00 7.16 -0.03
C GLN A 69 -3.94 6.51 -0.92
N ALA A 70 -2.70 7.01 -0.92
CA ALA A 70 -1.61 6.42 -1.71
C ALA A 70 -1.33 4.95 -1.29
N ALA A 71 -1.38 4.66 0.01
CA ALA A 71 -1.27 3.29 0.51
C ALA A 71 -2.44 2.41 0.04
N PHE A 72 -3.67 2.95 0.04
CA PHE A 72 -4.86 2.23 -0.43
C PHE A 72 -4.81 1.91 -1.92
N GLU A 73 -4.44 2.88 -2.75
CA GLU A 73 -4.24 2.69 -4.18
C GLU A 73 -3.16 1.64 -4.47
N GLY A 74 -2.06 1.65 -3.71
CA GLY A 74 -1.01 0.64 -3.78
C GLY A 74 -1.52 -0.76 -3.45
N ALA A 75 -2.25 -0.91 -2.35
CA ALA A 75 -2.87 -2.17 -1.94
C ALA A 75 -3.86 -2.69 -2.99
N GLN A 76 -4.72 -1.81 -3.53
CA GLN A 76 -5.67 -2.17 -4.59
C GLN A 76 -4.95 -2.66 -5.85
N ALA A 77 -3.88 -1.97 -6.25
CA ALA A 77 -3.10 -2.36 -7.42
C ALA A 77 -2.43 -3.73 -7.22
N VAL A 78 -1.88 -4.01 -6.03
CA VAL A 78 -1.32 -5.33 -5.71
C VAL A 78 -2.40 -6.42 -5.75
N ALA A 79 -3.59 -6.15 -5.21
CA ALA A 79 -4.71 -7.11 -5.26
C ALA A 79 -5.14 -7.43 -6.70
N GLN A 80 -5.25 -6.41 -7.56
CA GLN A 80 -5.52 -6.59 -9.00
C GLN A 80 -4.44 -7.42 -9.66
N LYS A 81 -3.16 -7.14 -9.37
CA LYS A 81 -2.05 -7.91 -9.92
C LYS A 81 -2.09 -9.37 -9.47
N GLN A 82 -2.46 -9.65 -8.22
CA GLN A 82 -2.59 -11.03 -7.74
C GLN A 82 -3.67 -11.80 -8.50
N ALA A 83 -4.80 -11.16 -8.83
CA ALA A 83 -5.85 -11.78 -9.64
C ALA A 83 -5.37 -12.10 -11.07
N GLU A 84 -4.60 -11.20 -11.70
CA GLU A 84 -3.97 -11.46 -12.99
C GLU A 84 -3.00 -12.66 -12.93
N VAL A 85 -2.20 -12.74 -11.86
CA VAL A 85 -1.24 -13.85 -11.67
C VAL A 85 -1.98 -15.18 -11.51
N PHE A 86 -3.09 -15.21 -10.78
CA PHE A 86 -3.90 -16.41 -10.62
C PHE A 86 -4.48 -16.89 -11.95
N LYS A 87 -5.06 -15.97 -12.74
CA LYS A 87 -5.56 -16.30 -14.09
C LYS A 87 -4.46 -16.84 -14.99
N ALA A 88 -3.31 -16.17 -15.02
CA ALA A 88 -2.17 -16.62 -15.82
C ALA A 88 -1.64 -17.99 -15.38
N ALA A 89 -1.62 -18.27 -14.07
CA ALA A 89 -1.21 -19.56 -13.54
C ALA A 89 -2.19 -20.69 -13.93
N PHE A 90 -3.50 -20.41 -13.93
CA PHE A 90 -4.51 -21.36 -14.39
C PHE A 90 -4.32 -21.69 -15.88
N ASP A 91 -4.17 -20.66 -16.72
CA ASP A 91 -3.93 -20.83 -18.16
C ASP A 91 -2.62 -21.60 -18.43
N GLN A 92 -1.55 -21.30 -17.68
CA GLN A 92 -0.28 -22.04 -17.75
C GLN A 92 -0.45 -23.51 -17.34
N ALA A 93 -1.24 -23.81 -16.31
CA ALA A 93 -1.47 -25.19 -15.87
C ALA A 93 -2.22 -26.01 -16.93
N THR A 94 -3.24 -25.44 -17.56
CA THR A 94 -3.96 -26.09 -18.68
C THR A 94 -3.03 -26.32 -19.87
N SER A 95 -2.24 -25.32 -20.24
CA SER A 95 -1.27 -25.44 -21.34
C SER A 95 -0.17 -26.46 -21.06
N ALA A 96 0.30 -26.55 -19.81
CA ALA A 96 1.28 -27.54 -19.38
C ALA A 96 0.72 -28.96 -19.50
N ALA A 97 -0.52 -29.19 -19.06
CA ALA A 97 -1.19 -30.49 -19.19
C ALA A 97 -1.32 -30.92 -20.66
N ASP A 98 -1.72 -30.01 -21.55
CA ASP A 98 -1.80 -30.26 -22.99
C ASP A 98 -0.42 -30.56 -23.62
N THR A 99 0.61 -29.84 -23.19
CA THR A 99 1.98 -29.98 -23.71
C THR A 99 2.58 -31.32 -23.32
N LEU A 100 2.44 -31.71 -22.05
CA LEU A 100 2.90 -32.99 -21.53
C LEU A 100 2.10 -34.16 -22.14
N GLY A 101 0.79 -34.01 -22.32
CA GLY A 101 -0.07 -35.02 -22.97
C GLY A 101 0.29 -35.32 -24.43
N LYS A 102 1.03 -34.42 -25.10
CA LYS A 102 1.54 -34.59 -26.47
C LYS A 102 2.96 -35.17 -26.51
N ALA A 103 3.55 -35.53 -25.37
CA ALA A 103 4.89 -36.11 -25.34
C ALA A 103 4.89 -37.51 -25.96
N SER A 104 5.79 -37.75 -26.92
CA SER A 104 5.82 -39.00 -27.70
C SER A 104 6.90 -39.98 -27.23
N THR A 105 7.91 -39.50 -26.49
CA THR A 105 9.04 -40.29 -25.97
C THR A 105 9.46 -39.78 -24.59
N PRO A 106 10.17 -40.59 -23.77
CA PRO A 106 10.70 -40.15 -22.48
C PRO A 106 11.64 -38.93 -22.58
N GLN A 107 12.43 -38.85 -23.65
CA GLN A 107 13.34 -37.73 -23.90
C GLN A 107 12.57 -36.43 -24.26
N ASP A 108 11.53 -36.55 -25.08
CA ASP A 108 10.62 -35.43 -25.43
C ASP A 108 9.84 -34.95 -24.20
N LEU A 109 9.42 -35.87 -23.33
CA LEU A 109 8.79 -35.53 -22.05
C LEU A 109 9.73 -34.73 -21.14
N ALA A 110 10.97 -35.20 -20.97
CA ALA A 110 11.98 -34.51 -20.15
C ALA A 110 12.31 -33.10 -20.67
N ALA A 111 12.39 -32.92 -21.99
CA ALA A 111 12.59 -31.60 -22.60
C ALA A 111 11.40 -30.65 -22.31
N LYS A 112 10.17 -31.13 -22.47
CA LYS A 112 8.95 -30.36 -22.18
C LYS A 112 8.81 -29.98 -20.70
N GLU A 113 9.16 -30.87 -19.78
CA GLU A 113 9.20 -30.56 -18.35
C GLU A 113 10.21 -29.46 -18.03
N LEU A 114 11.39 -29.50 -18.65
CA LEU A 114 12.43 -28.48 -18.47
C LEU A 114 11.95 -27.10 -18.97
N ASP A 115 11.33 -27.06 -20.15
CA ASP A 115 10.78 -25.82 -20.73
C ASP A 115 9.65 -25.24 -19.86
N LEU A 116 8.77 -26.09 -19.32
CA LEU A 116 7.73 -25.67 -18.38
C LEU A 116 8.33 -25.13 -17.08
N CYS A 117 9.35 -25.80 -16.54
CA CYS A 117 10.04 -25.35 -15.32
C CYS A 117 10.71 -23.99 -15.52
N LYS A 118 11.39 -23.80 -16.65
CA LYS A 118 12.02 -22.53 -17.02
C LYS A 118 10.98 -21.40 -17.16
N SER A 119 9.90 -21.66 -17.90
CA SER A 119 8.81 -20.69 -18.08
C SER A 119 8.14 -20.30 -16.75
N ALA A 120 7.88 -21.26 -15.88
CA ALA A 120 7.33 -21.02 -14.55
C ALA A 120 8.26 -20.17 -13.67
N PHE A 121 9.57 -20.42 -13.73
CA PHE A 121 10.57 -19.64 -13.00
C PHE A 121 10.66 -18.19 -13.50
N GLU A 122 10.74 -17.98 -14.82
CA GLU A 122 10.75 -16.64 -15.43
C GLU A 122 9.48 -15.85 -15.09
N THR A 123 8.33 -16.50 -15.15
CA THR A 123 7.02 -15.92 -14.78
C THR A 123 6.98 -15.51 -13.31
N SER A 124 7.44 -16.38 -12.41
CA SER A 124 7.48 -16.11 -10.97
C SER A 124 8.39 -14.92 -10.67
N LEU A 125 9.61 -14.89 -11.23
CA LEU A 125 10.55 -13.79 -11.06
C LEU A 125 9.99 -12.45 -11.56
N ALA A 126 9.34 -12.44 -12.72
CA ALA A 126 8.70 -11.25 -13.27
C ALA A 126 7.57 -10.72 -12.37
N ASN A 127 6.74 -11.64 -11.83
CA ASN A 127 5.67 -11.28 -10.92
C ASN A 127 6.19 -10.72 -9.60
N THR A 128 7.20 -11.33 -8.98
CA THR A 128 7.84 -10.81 -7.76
C THR A 128 8.38 -9.40 -7.96
N LYS A 129 9.15 -9.17 -9.04
CA LYS A 129 9.68 -7.83 -9.36
C LYS A 129 8.57 -6.79 -9.48
N LYS A 130 7.50 -7.12 -10.22
CA LYS A 130 6.38 -6.19 -10.43
C LYS A 130 5.66 -5.86 -9.12
N VAL A 131 5.41 -6.84 -8.26
CA VAL A 131 4.78 -6.61 -6.94
C VAL A 131 5.68 -5.74 -6.05
N THR A 132 6.99 -6.02 -6.02
CA THR A 132 7.96 -5.20 -5.29
C THR A 132 7.96 -3.76 -5.79
N ASP A 133 8.02 -3.54 -7.11
CA ASP A 133 8.00 -2.20 -7.70
C ASP A 133 6.73 -1.42 -7.34
N MET A 134 5.57 -2.10 -7.31
CA MET A 134 4.29 -1.50 -6.94
C MET A 134 4.28 -1.08 -5.47
N MET A 135 4.77 -1.94 -4.58
CA MET A 135 4.85 -1.65 -3.15
C MET A 135 5.83 -0.51 -2.86
N THR A 136 7.01 -0.51 -3.51
CA THR A 136 7.99 0.57 -3.37
C THR A 136 7.41 1.90 -3.83
N LYS A 137 6.73 1.95 -4.98
CA LYS A 137 6.10 3.19 -5.47
C LYS A 137 5.03 3.73 -4.52
N ALA A 138 4.19 2.85 -3.96
CA ALA A 138 3.17 3.25 -2.99
C ALA A 138 3.79 3.84 -1.71
N ASN A 139 4.86 3.20 -1.21
CA ASN A 139 5.61 3.68 -0.05
C ASN A 139 6.29 5.02 -0.33
N ASP A 140 6.95 5.17 -1.48
CA ASP A 140 7.62 6.42 -1.87
C ASP A 140 6.63 7.58 -1.98
N ALA A 141 5.44 7.34 -2.53
CA ALA A 141 4.37 8.33 -2.61
C ALA A 141 3.91 8.78 -1.22
N ALA A 142 3.66 7.84 -0.31
CA ALA A 142 3.26 8.15 1.07
C ALA A 142 4.37 8.91 1.83
N VAL A 143 5.61 8.43 1.75
CA VAL A 143 6.77 9.07 2.42
C VAL A 143 6.99 10.48 1.90
N LYS A 144 6.85 10.71 0.59
CA LYS A 144 6.98 12.06 0.00
C LYS A 144 5.95 13.04 0.58
N VAL A 145 4.70 12.61 0.75
CA VAL A 145 3.64 13.43 1.35
C VAL A 145 3.99 13.77 2.80
N ILE A 146 4.40 12.78 3.60
CA ILE A 146 4.77 12.99 5.00
C ILE A 146 6.00 13.89 5.15
N ASN A 147 7.06 13.67 4.36
CA ASN A 147 8.27 14.49 4.39
C ASN A 147 8.00 15.97 4.03
N SER A 148 7.16 16.21 3.02
CA SER A 148 6.72 17.58 2.68
C SER A 148 6.03 18.21 3.87
N ARG A 149 5.08 17.50 4.48
CA ARG A 149 4.30 18.03 5.60
C ARG A 149 5.16 18.32 6.82
N ILE A 150 6.11 17.46 7.16
CA ILE A 150 7.05 17.67 8.27
C ILE A 150 7.85 18.96 8.03
N THR A 151 8.37 19.14 6.82
CA THR A 151 9.14 20.35 6.46
C THR A 151 8.28 21.61 6.62
N GLU A 152 7.06 21.59 6.05
CA GLU A 152 6.09 22.69 6.19
C GLU A 152 5.72 22.94 7.66
N ALA A 153 5.57 21.90 8.48
CA ALA A 153 5.21 22.03 9.90
C ALA A 153 6.31 22.72 10.71
N LEU A 154 7.58 22.40 10.42
CA LEU A 154 8.73 23.03 11.07
C LEU A 154 8.78 24.53 10.78
N ASP A 155 8.52 24.93 9.52
CA ASP A 155 8.46 26.34 9.12
C ASP A 155 7.27 27.07 9.77
N GLU A 156 6.10 26.42 9.84
CA GLU A 156 4.90 26.96 10.46
C GLU A 156 5.10 27.21 11.97
N VAL A 157 5.68 26.24 12.68
CA VAL A 157 5.99 26.34 14.11
C VAL A 157 7.02 27.44 14.35
N LYS A 158 8.10 27.50 13.57
CA LYS A 158 9.08 28.58 13.63
C LYS A 158 8.43 29.95 13.41
N GLY A 159 7.48 30.03 12.47
CA GLY A 159 6.71 31.24 12.19
C GLY A 159 5.80 31.70 13.34
N GLN A 160 5.33 30.78 14.20
CA GLN A 160 4.56 31.14 15.40
C GLN A 160 5.45 31.81 16.46
N PHE A 161 6.67 31.32 16.67
CA PHE A 161 7.60 31.86 17.68
C PHE A 161 8.36 33.11 17.22
N ALA A 162 8.41 33.39 15.91
CA ALA A 162 9.04 34.57 15.34
C ALA A 162 8.12 35.80 15.26
N LYS A 163 6.80 35.65 15.53
CA LYS A 163 5.89 36.80 15.60
C LYS A 163 6.10 37.53 16.94
N PRO A 164 6.34 38.87 16.94
CA PRO A 164 6.44 39.61 18.19
C PRO A 164 5.11 39.52 18.95
N ALA A 165 5.20 39.30 20.26
CA ALA A 165 4.04 39.39 21.16
C ALA A 165 3.39 40.77 20.98
N LYS A 166 2.08 40.79 20.73
CA LYS A 166 1.29 42.02 20.81
C LYS A 166 0.94 42.31 22.26
#